data_AF-A0AAU1CW43-F1
#
_entry.id   AF-A0AAU1CW43-F1
#
_cell.length_a   1.000
_cell.length_b   1.000
_cell.length_c   1.000
_cell.angle_alpha   90.00
_cell.angle_beta   90.00
_cell.angle_gamma   90.00
#
_symmetry.space_group_name_H-M   'P 1'
#
loop_
_entity.id
_entity.type
_entity.pdbx_description
1 polymer ?
#
loop_
_entity_poly.entity_id
_entity_poly.type
_entity_poly.pdbx_seq_one_letter_code
_entity_poly.pdbx_strand_id
1 'polypeptide(L)'
;MSTGTLRTAPARPTLASLTRANSHLRRQLAALRHDHSELLVVARAAVTAQYDGQALPLTVLIDTLDQLGALPEFAPQVTDDGLAALTADTLPLAGRRVA
;
A
#
# COMPACT_ATOMS: atom_id res chain seq x y z
N MET A 1 -26.32 -46.12 -26.15
CA MET A 1 -26.18 -44.88 -26.95
C MET A 1 -25.62 -43.81 -26.03
N SER A 2 -24.32 -43.51 -26.10
CA SER A 2 -23.69 -42.51 -25.24
C SER A 2 -23.74 -41.14 -25.91
N THR A 3 -24.57 -40.25 -25.36
CA THR A 3 -24.53 -38.82 -25.61
C THR A 3 -23.24 -38.26 -25.01
N GLY A 4 -22.24 -38.02 -25.86
CA GLY A 4 -21.02 -37.31 -25.48
C GLY A 4 -21.36 -35.86 -25.12
N THR A 5 -21.08 -35.46 -23.88
CA THR A 5 -21.11 -34.07 -23.45
C THR A 5 -20.00 -33.32 -24.19
N LEU A 6 -20.38 -32.49 -25.16
CA LEU A 6 -19.47 -31.56 -25.83
C LEU A 6 -18.85 -30.66 -24.75
N ARG A 7 -17.58 -30.92 -24.43
CA ARG A 7 -16.76 -30.05 -23.59
C ARG A 7 -16.58 -28.76 -24.36
N THR A 8 -17.35 -27.72 -24.03
CA THR A 8 -17.14 -26.37 -24.56
C THR A 8 -15.73 -25.94 -24.18
N ALA A 9 -14.85 -25.88 -25.18
CA ALA A 9 -13.52 -25.31 -25.01
C ALA A 9 -13.67 -23.87 -24.48
N PRO A 10 -12.82 -23.42 -23.54
CA PRO A 10 -12.89 -22.04 -23.08
C PRO A 10 -12.74 -21.12 -24.29
N ALA A 11 -13.75 -20.28 -24.52
CA ALA A 11 -13.79 -19.39 -25.67
C ALA A 11 -12.55 -18.50 -25.65
N ARG A 12 -11.72 -18.57 -26.70
CA ARG A 12 -10.52 -17.77 -26.80
C ARG A 12 -10.91 -16.28 -26.73
N PRO A 13 -10.28 -15.48 -25.85
CA PRO A 13 -10.68 -14.09 -25.70
C PRO A 13 -10.49 -13.34 -27.01
N THR A 14 -11.54 -12.63 -27.43
CA THR A 14 -11.50 -11.76 -28.61
C THR A 14 -10.63 -10.53 -28.33
N LEU A 15 -10.10 -9.91 -29.39
CA LEU A 15 -9.40 -8.62 -29.27
C LEU A 15 -10.24 -7.58 -28.51
N ALA A 16 -11.55 -7.49 -28.81
CA ALA A 16 -12.45 -6.58 -28.12
C ALA A 16 -12.61 -6.88 -26.61
N SER A 17 -12.56 -8.14 -26.19
CA SER A 17 -12.55 -8.49 -24.76
C SER A 17 -11.23 -8.12 -24.08
N LEU A 18 -10.09 -8.32 -24.76
CA LEU A 18 -8.77 -7.96 -24.24
C LEU A 18 -8.61 -6.44 -24.12
N THR A 19 -9.07 -5.67 -25.10
CA THR A 19 -9.04 -4.20 -25.05
C THR A 19 -9.88 -3.68 -23.88
N ARG A 20 -11.08 -4.21 -23.67
CA ARG A 20 -11.95 -3.83 -22.54
C ARG A 20 -11.31 -4.16 -21.20
N ALA A 21 -10.74 -5.36 -21.06
CA ALA A 21 -10.03 -5.77 -19.85
C ALA A 21 -8.82 -4.87 -19.59
N ASN A 22 -8.03 -4.56 -20.62
CA ASN A 22 -6.87 -3.67 -20.48
C ASN A 22 -7.27 -2.25 -20.06
N SER A 23 -8.31 -1.67 -20.66
CA SER A 23 -8.83 -0.37 -20.25
C SER A 23 -9.36 -0.38 -18.82
N HIS A 24 -10.02 -1.46 -18.39
CA HIS A 24 -10.50 -1.61 -17.02
C HIS A 24 -9.33 -1.68 -16.03
N LEU A 25 -8.34 -2.54 -16.28
CA LEU A 25 -7.14 -2.66 -15.46
C LEU A 25 -6.35 -1.35 -15.38
N ARG A 26 -6.24 -0.61 -16.48
CA ARG A 26 -5.59 0.71 -16.49
C ARG A 26 -6.32 1.72 -15.60
N ARG A 27 -7.66 1.70 -15.60
CA ARG A 27 -8.45 2.54 -14.68
C ARG A 27 -8.27 2.13 -13.23
N GLN A 28 -8.28 0.82 -12.95
CA GLN A 28 -8.02 0.31 -11.60
C GLN A 28 -6.62 0.67 -11.11
N LEU A 29 -5.60 0.56 -11.98
CA LEU A 29 -4.24 0.95 -11.64
C LEU A 29 -4.13 2.46 -11.38
N ALA A 30 -4.83 3.29 -12.15
CA ALA A 30 -4.85 4.73 -11.93
C ALA A 30 -5.52 5.08 -10.59
N ALA A 31 -6.66 4.45 -10.27
CA ALA A 31 -7.33 4.61 -8.97
C ALA A 31 -6.43 4.18 -7.81
N LEU A 32 -5.82 2.98 -7.91
CA LEU A 32 -4.91 2.48 -6.88
C LEU A 32 -3.71 3.40 -6.64
N ARG A 33 -3.14 3.97 -7.70
CA ARG A 33 -2.05 4.95 -7.59
C ARG A 33 -2.49 6.25 -6.92
N HIS A 34 -3.72 6.68 -7.18
CA HIS A 34 -4.30 7.85 -6.55
C HIS A 34 -4.50 7.61 -5.05
N ASP A 35 -5.17 6.52 -4.67
CA ASP A 35 -5.39 6.12 -3.27
C ASP A 35 -4.05 6.00 -2.52
N HIS A 36 -3.05 5.40 -3.17
CA HIS A 36 -1.70 5.30 -2.60
C HIS A 36 -1.06 6.67 -2.38
N SER A 37 -1.20 7.60 -3.33
CA SER A 37 -0.67 8.96 -3.18
C SER A 37 -1.35 9.73 -2.04
N GLU A 38 -2.66 9.54 -1.86
CA GLU A 38 -3.40 10.15 -0.75
C GLU A 38 -2.93 9.60 0.59
N LEU A 39 -2.78 8.27 0.71
CA LEU A 39 -2.24 7.63 1.92
C LEU A 39 -0.85 8.15 2.27
N LEU A 40 0.03 8.35 1.28
CA LEU A 40 1.37 8.91 1.52
C LEU A 40 1.31 10.35 2.05
N VAL A 41 0.37 11.18 1.56
CA VAL A 41 0.19 12.55 2.06
C VAL A 41 -0.34 12.53 3.48
N VAL A 42 -1.36 11.73 3.78
CA VAL A 42 -1.93 11.59 5.12
C VAL A 42 -0.87 11.06 6.09
N ALA A 43 -0.10 10.05 5.70
CA ALA A 43 0.97 9.52 6.53
C ALA A 43 2.03 10.56 6.88
N ARG A 44 2.47 11.36 5.90
CA ARG A 44 3.43 12.45 6.14
C ARG A 44 2.85 13.52 7.06
N ALA A 45 1.60 13.90 6.85
CA ALA A 45 0.92 14.88 7.70
C ALA A 45 0.79 14.37 9.14
N ALA A 46 0.41 13.10 9.33
CA ALA A 46 0.27 12.47 10.64
C ALA A 46 1.61 12.38 11.38
N VAL A 47 2.68 11.98 10.69
CA VAL A 47 4.04 11.96 11.26
C VAL A 47 4.50 13.37 11.64
N THR A 48 4.26 14.36 10.78
CA THR A 48 4.63 15.76 11.09
C THR A 48 3.89 16.26 12.32
N ALA A 49 2.57 16.03 12.38
CA ALA A 49 1.75 16.43 13.52
C ALA A 49 2.20 15.75 14.83
N GLN A 50 2.64 14.48 14.78
CA GLN A 50 3.22 13.79 15.93
C GLN A 50 4.46 14.52 16.46
N TYR A 51 5.34 14.99 15.58
CA TYR A 51 6.53 15.77 15.97
C TYR A 51 6.15 17.14 16.56
N ASP A 52 5.05 17.72 16.12
CA ASP A 52 4.47 18.95 16.69
C ASP A 52 3.72 18.70 18.02
N GLY A 53 3.77 17.47 18.55
CA GLY A 53 3.15 17.07 19.82
C GLY A 53 1.68 16.67 19.71
N GLN A 54 1.13 16.58 18.51
CA GLN A 54 -0.24 16.14 18.26
C GLN A 54 -0.25 14.64 17.96
N ALA A 55 -0.62 13.83 18.96
CA ALA A 55 -0.59 12.37 18.82
C ALA A 55 -1.79 11.76 18.06
N LEU A 56 -2.94 12.46 18.08
CA LEU A 56 -4.19 11.97 17.50
C LEU A 56 -4.11 11.62 16.01
N PRO A 57 -3.47 12.41 15.13
CA PRO A 57 -3.39 12.10 13.70
C PRO A 57 -2.65 10.80 13.38
N LEU A 58 -1.64 10.43 14.18
CA LEU A 58 -0.91 9.18 14.00
C LEU A 58 -1.76 7.97 14.42
N THR A 59 -2.51 8.09 15.51
CA THR A 59 -3.45 7.04 15.95
C THR A 59 -4.52 6.80 14.90
N VAL A 60 -5.13 7.86 14.36
CA VAL A 60 -6.13 7.75 13.30
C VAL A 60 -5.56 7.08 12.05
N LEU A 61 -4.32 7.42 11.66
CA LEU A 61 -3.64 6.77 10.54
C LEU A 61 -3.47 5.26 10.77
N ILE A 62 -3.01 4.86 11.96
CA ILE A 62 -2.82 3.45 12.34
C ILE A 62 -4.16 2.71 12.25
N ASP A 63 -5.23 3.26 12.82
CA ASP A 63 -6.56 2.65 12.77
C ASP A 63 -7.07 2.50 11.34
N THR A 64 -6.86 3.49 10.46
CA THR A 64 -7.21 3.37 9.04
C THR A 64 -6.39 2.29 8.32
N LEU A 65 -5.09 2.16 8.61
CA LEU A 65 -4.26 1.12 8.01
C LEU A 65 -4.64 -0.28 8.49
N ASP A 66 -5.06 -0.41 9.76
CA ASP A 66 -5.55 -1.66 10.34
C ASP A 66 -6.86 -2.10 9.67
N GLN A 67 -7.82 -1.19 9.51
CA GLN A 67 -9.09 -1.45 8.81
C GLN A 67 -8.89 -1.86 7.35
N LEU A 68 -7.84 -1.35 6.70
CA LEU A 68 -7.48 -1.70 5.32
C LEU A 68 -6.70 -3.02 5.23
N GLY A 69 -6.37 -3.67 6.36
CA GLY A 69 -5.49 -4.84 6.39
C GLY A 69 -4.09 -4.54 5.83
N ALA A 70 -3.69 -3.28 5.87
CA ALA A 70 -2.47 -2.75 5.28
C ALA A 70 -1.43 -2.38 6.35
N LEU A 71 -1.70 -2.71 7.63
CA LEU A 71 -0.69 -2.60 8.66
C LEU A 71 0.47 -3.54 8.29
N PRO A 72 1.71 -3.04 8.22
CA PRO A 72 2.84 -3.92 8.02
C PRO A 72 2.85 -4.97 9.13
N GLU A 73 2.83 -6.26 8.80
CA GLU A 73 3.29 -7.29 9.74
C GLU A 73 4.69 -6.85 10.15
N PHE A 74 4.88 -6.49 11.42
CA PHE A 74 6.16 -5.99 11.92
C PHE A 74 7.30 -6.91 11.46
N ALA A 75 8.09 -6.48 10.48
CA ALA A 75 9.40 -7.03 10.21
C ALA A 75 10.40 -6.19 11.04
N PRO A 76 10.87 -6.66 12.20
CA PRO A 76 11.86 -5.92 12.95
C PRO A 76 13.18 -6.06 12.21
N GLN A 77 13.57 -5.01 11.50
CA GLN A 77 14.99 -4.72 11.28
C GLN A 77 15.28 -3.30 11.75
N VAL A 78 14.76 -2.93 12.93
CA VAL A 78 15.54 -2.04 13.77
C VAL A 78 16.70 -2.91 14.24
N THR A 79 17.80 -2.90 13.47
CA THR A 79 19.07 -3.47 13.93
C THR A 79 19.43 -2.81 15.26
N ASP A 80 20.24 -3.47 16.10
CA ASP A 80 20.66 -2.91 17.38
C ASP A 80 21.25 -1.48 17.24
N ASP A 81 21.82 -1.16 16.07
CA ASP A 81 22.26 0.18 15.67
C ASP A 81 21.12 1.20 15.48
N GLY A 82 19.98 0.78 14.92
CA GLY A 82 18.79 1.61 14.75
C GLY A 82 18.09 1.91 16.07
N LEU A 83 18.17 0.98 17.03
CA LEU A 83 17.65 1.19 18.39
C LEU A 83 18.59 2.12 19.17
N ALA A 84 19.91 1.94 19.03
CA ALA A 84 20.92 2.82 19.63
C ALA A 84 20.80 4.27 19.12
N ALA A 85 20.50 4.46 17.84
CA ALA A 85 20.30 5.79 17.23
C ALA A 85 19.03 6.51 17.72
N LEU A 86 17.98 5.77 18.09
CA LEU A 86 16.75 6.35 18.67
C LEU A 86 16.89 6.67 20.16
N THR A 87 17.75 5.93 20.89
CA THR A 87 18.03 6.17 22.31
C THR A 87 19.10 7.23 22.58
N ALA A 88 19.87 7.61 21.56
CA ALA A 88 20.80 8.72 21.66
C ALA A 88 20.00 10.03 21.57
N ASP A 89 19.76 10.63 22.73
CA ASP A 89 18.85 11.77 23.02
C ASP A 89 19.18 13.09 22.29
N THR A 90 20.03 13.04 21.27
CA THR A 90 20.35 14.12 20.36
C THR A 90 20.79 13.51 19.03
N LEU A 91 20.02 13.69 17.96
CA LEU A 91 20.48 14.18 16.65
C LEU A 91 19.35 14.11 15.59
N PRO A 92 19.37 15.02 14.59
CA PRO A 92 18.29 15.21 13.63
C PRO A 92 18.24 14.02 12.67
N LEU A 93 17.06 13.44 12.48
CA LEU A 93 16.86 12.36 11.51
C LEU A 93 17.19 12.88 10.10
N ALA A 94 18.41 12.60 9.63
CA ALA A 94 18.79 12.78 8.25
C ALA A 94 18.08 11.72 7.41
N GLY A 95 16.91 12.07 6.87
CA GLY A 95 16.16 11.21 5.96
C GLY A 95 16.99 10.88 4.72
N ARG A 96 17.38 9.62 4.55
CA ARG A 96 17.96 9.12 3.30
C ARG A 96 16.84 8.83 2.32
N ARG A 97 16.81 9.56 1.20
CA ARG A 97 15.90 9.23 0.09
C ARG A 97 16.35 7.91 -0.54
N VAL A 98 15.45 6.93 -0.54
CA VAL A 98 15.60 5.71 -1.34
C VAL A 98 15.25 6.08 -2.78
N ALA A 99 16.23 5.93 -3.68
CA ALA A 99 16.09 6.15 -5.11
C ALA A 99 15.52 4.91 -5.81
#